data_AF-A0A9X4HK11-F1
#
_entry.id   AF-A0A9X4HK11-F1
#
_cell.length_a   1.000
_cell.length_b   1.000
_cell.length_c   1.000
_cell.angle_alpha   90.00
_cell.angle_beta   90.00
_cell.angle_gamma   90.00
#
_symmetry.space_group_name_H-M   'P 1'
#
loop_
_entity.id
_entity.type
_entity.pdbx_description
1 polymer ?
#
loop_
_entity_poly.entity_id
_entity_poly.type
_entity_poly.pdbx_seq_one_letter_code
_entity_poly.pdbx_strand_id
1 'polypeptide(L)' 'MFDPEELSALGRLYDSAVDALPPSMRSPENRTAIAKLILERTAAGEAQLACLAKLLITLSPQG' A
#
# COMPACT_ATOMS: atom_id res chain seq x y z
N MET A 1 -0.77 7.73 -9.21
CA MET A 1 -2.24 7.81 -9.09
C MET A 1 -2.69 6.37 -9.19
N PHE A 2 -3.43 5.88 -8.19
CA PHE A 2 -3.80 4.46 -8.14
C PHE A 2 -4.81 4.13 -9.24
N ASP A 3 -4.60 2.99 -9.89
CA ASP A 3 -5.57 2.45 -10.84
C ASP A 3 -6.79 1.88 -10.10
N PRO A 4 -7.96 1.75 -10.76
CA PRO A 4 -9.17 1.24 -10.13
C PRO A 4 -9.01 -0.15 -9.49
N GLU A 5 -8.20 -1.01 -10.10
CA GLU A 5 -7.91 -2.35 -9.56
C GLU A 5 -7.08 -2.27 -8.26
N GLU A 6 -6.10 -1.36 -8.22
CA GLU A 6 -5.28 -1.12 -7.02
C GLU A 6 -6.15 -0.56 -5.89
N LEU A 7 -7.01 0.42 -6.18
CA LEU A 7 -7.96 0.96 -5.21
C LEU A 7 -8.91 -0.12 -4.68
N SER A 8 -9.35 -1.03 -5.55
CA SER A 8 -10.19 -2.17 -5.15
C SER A 8 -9.45 -3.13 -4.21
N ALA A 9 -8.18 -3.41 -4.50
CA ALA A 9 -7.34 -4.25 -3.64
C ALA A 9 -7.07 -3.59 -2.28
N LEU A 10 -6.76 -2.29 -2.27
CA LEU A 10 -6.56 -1.51 -1.04
C LEU A 10 -7.84 -1.44 -0.19
N GLY A 11 -9.01 -1.30 -0.83
CA GLY A 11 -10.31 -1.35 -0.17
C GLY A 11 -10.56 -2.68 0.54
N ARG A 12 -10.34 -3.81 -0.16
CA ARG A 12 -10.46 -5.15 0.45
C ARG A 12 -9.51 -5.36 1.63
N LEU A 13 -8.28 -4.89 1.50
CA LEU A 13 -7.28 -4.98 2.56
C LEU A 13 -7.70 -4.16 3.79
N TYR A 14 -8.20 -2.94 3.56
CA TYR A 14 -8.72 -2.07 4.61
C TYR A 14 -9.90 -2.72 5.34
N ASP A 15 -10.89 -3.23 4.61
CA ASP A 15 -12.06 -3.88 5.21
C ASP A 15 -11.65 -5.10 6.05
N SER A 16 -10.74 -5.92 5.53
CA SER A 16 -10.20 -7.08 6.25
C SER A 16 -9.45 -6.68 7.52
N ALA A 17 -8.65 -5.61 7.47
CA ALA A 17 -7.90 -5.11 8.62
C ALA A 17 -8.83 -4.55 9.70
N VAL A 18 -9.91 -3.86 9.32
CA VAL A 18 -10.92 -3.36 10.25
C VAL A 18 -11.72 -4.50 10.87
N ASP A 19 -12.06 -5.54 10.11
CA ASP A 19 -12.80 -6.69 10.64
C ASP A 19 -11.94 -7.57 11.56
N ALA A 20 -10.62 -7.61 11.35
CA ALA A 20 -9.71 -8.28 12.27
C ALA A 20 -9.61 -7.59 13.65
N LEU A 21 -10.03 -6.32 13.77
CA LEU A 21 -10.02 -5.63 15.06
C LEU A 21 -11.17 -6.09 15.96
N PRO A 22 -10.94 -6.17 17.30
CA PRO A 22 -12.01 -6.30 18.27
C PRO A 22 -13.04 -5.16 18.14
N PRO A 23 -14.33 -5.38 18.43
CA PRO A 23 -15.36 -4.34 18.30
C PRO A 23 -15.05 -3.04 19.05
N SER A 24 -14.42 -3.13 20.22
CA SER A 24 -13.99 -1.98 21.02
C SER A 24 -12.90 -1.13 20.36
N MET A 25 -12.16 -1.70 19.41
CA MET A 25 -11.10 -1.02 18.66
C MET A 25 -11.54 -0.56 17.27
N ARG A 26 -12.77 -0.86 16.81
CA ARG A 26 -13.27 -0.44 15.49
C ARG A 26 -13.73 1.04 15.49
N SER A 27 -13.02 1.91 16.20
CA SER A 27 -13.32 3.35 16.29
C SER A 27 -12.94 4.08 14.99
N PRO A 28 -13.51 5.28 14.75
CA PRO A 28 -13.13 6.13 13.62
C PRO A 28 -11.64 6.49 13.61
N GLU A 29 -11.01 6.70 14.78
CA GLU A 29 -9.58 7.00 14.85
C GLU A 29 -8.74 5.82 14.35
N ASN A 30 -9.03 4.61 14.83
CA ASN A 30 -8.27 3.41 14.45
C ASN A 30 -8.46 3.05 12.98
N ARG A 31 -9.68 3.22 12.45
CA ARG A 31 -9.97 3.12 11.01
C ARG A 31 -9.11 4.08 10.20
N THR A 32 -9.04 5.35 10.61
CA THR A 32 -8.20 6.35 9.93
C THR A 32 -6.72 5.99 10.00
N ALA A 33 -6.25 5.50 11.15
CA ALA A 33 -4.86 5.06 11.33
C ALA A 33 -4.52 3.87 10.40
N ILE A 34 -5.41 2.87 10.30
CA ILE A 34 -5.24 1.75 9.38
C ILE A 34 -5.17 2.23 7.93
N ALA A 35 -6.09 3.10 7.51
CA ALA A 35 -6.08 3.63 6.14
C ALA A 35 -4.75 4.35 5.81
N LYS A 36 -4.24 5.17 6.74
CA LYS A 36 -2.95 5.84 6.60
C LYS A 36 -1.79 4.85 6.49
N LEU A 37 -1.72 3.88 7.39
CA LEU A 37 -0.67 2.86 7.39
C LEU A 37 -0.65 2.05 6.08
N ILE A 38 -1.83 1.70 5.55
CA ILE A 38 -1.95 1.00 4.26
C ILE A 38 -1.40 1.89 3.14
N LEU A 39 -1.84 3.14 3.04
CA LEU A 39 -1.38 4.08 2.00
C LEU A 39 0.14 4.32 2.05
N GLU A 40 0.70 4.54 3.25
CA GLU A 40 2.14 4.78 3.43
C GLU A 40 2.99 3.56 3.01
N ARG A 41 2.53 2.34 3.36
CA ARG A 41 3.22 1.11 3.00
C ARG A 41 3.18 0.84 1.49
N THR A 42 2.04 1.11 0.83
CA THR A 42 1.93 0.99 -0.62
C THR A 42 2.86 1.98 -1.33
N ALA A 43 2.83 3.25 -0.93
CA ALA A 43 3.70 4.29 -1.51
C ALA A 43 5.20 3.98 -1.32
N ALA A 44 5.59 3.46 -0.15
CA ALA A 44 6.96 3.04 0.11
C ALA A 44 7.37 1.85 -0.79
N GLY A 45 6.48 0.88 -0.99
CA GLY A 45 6.70 -0.26 -1.87
C GLY A 45 6.89 0.16 -3.33
N GLU A 46 6.02 1.04 -3.84
CA GLU A 46 6.13 1.60 -5.19
C GLU A 46 7.46 2.34 -5.40
N ALA A 47 7.86 3.18 -4.45
CA ALA A 47 9.11 3.91 -4.51
C ALA A 47 10.33 2.97 -4.53
N GLN A 48 10.31 1.91 -3.72
CA GLN A 48 11.38 0.92 -3.69
C GLN A 48 11.46 0.14 -5.01
N LEU A 49 10.31 -0.26 -5.57
CA LEU A 49 10.23 -0.97 -6.84
C LEU A 49 10.77 -0.10 -7.98
N ALA A 50 10.40 1.19 -8.02
CA ALA A 50 10.88 2.15 -9.00
C ALA A 50 12.40 2.37 -8.90
N CYS A 51 12.94 2.46 -7.68
CA CYS A 51 14.39 2.53 -7.46
C CYS A 51 15.11 1.29 -8.00
N LEU A 52 14.57 0.09 -7.73
CA LEU A 52 15.15 -1.16 -8.20
C LEU A 52 15.10 -1.27 -9.73
N ALA A 53 13.98 -0.90 -10.36
CA ALA A 53 13.86 -0.86 -11.82
C ALA A 53 14.88 0.09 -12.46
N LYS A 54 15.06 1.30 -11.89
CA LYS A 54 16.09 2.25 -12.35
C LYS A 54 17.51 1.69 -12.23
N LEU A 55 17.79 1.00 -11.13
CA LEU A 55 19.09 0.36 -10.92
C LEU A 55 19.33 -0.74 -11.96
N LEU A 56 18.34 -1.60 -12.21
CA LEU A 56 18.44 -2.66 -13.22
C LEU A 56 18.67 -2.11 -14.62
N ILE A 57 18.00 -1.02 -15.00
CA ILE A 57 18.24 -0.34 -16.30
C ILE A 57 19.68 0.19 -16.36
N THR A 58 20.16 0.84 -15.30
CA THR A 58 21.53 1.39 -15.23
C THR A 58 22.60 0.30 -15.30
N LEU A 59 22.33 -0.86 -14.70
CA LEU A 59 23.24 -2.01 -14.68
C LEU A 59 23.14 -2.89 -15.93
N SER A 60 22.12 -2.69 -16.77
CA SER A 60 21.99 -3.43 -18.01
C SER A 60 23.12 -3.01 -18.95
N PRO A 61 23.99 -3.93 -19.42
CA PRO A 61 24.99 -3.59 -20.40
C PRO A 61 24.25 -3.16 -21.66
N GLN A 62 24.46 -1.92 -22.08
CA GLN A 62 24.03 -1.46 -23.40
C GLN A 62 24.70 -2.41 -24.40
N GLY A 63 23.87 -3.12 -25.18
CA GLY A 63 24.34 -4.00 -26.25
C GLY A 63 25.10 -3.24 -27.32
#